data_AF-A0A9Q9SGE1-F1
#
_entry.id   AF-A0A9Q9SGE1-F1
#
_cell.length_a   1.000
_cell.length_b   1.000
_cell.length_c   1.000
_cell.angle_alpha   90.00
_cell.angle_beta   90.00
_cell.angle_gamma   90.00
#
_symmetry.space_group_name_H-M   'P 1'
#
loop_
_entity.id
_entity.type
_entity.pdbx_description
1 polymer ?
#
loop_
_entity_poly.entity_id
_entity_poly.type
_entity_poly.pdbx_seq_one_letter_code
_entity_poly.pdbx_strand_id
1 'polypeptide(L)'
;MSGGRAAAAEDVTRGHALFGGEAPLHGRLSTHPDSLPPRVVRCANCHAAGAGPAVPNSLAPRLTPDGLTALRARRGGPPTRYDRDAFCALLRTGLDPAYVLINVAMPRYTLSERDCTALWRYLNGGVT
;
A
#
# COMPACT_ATOMS: atom_id res chain seq x y z
N MET A 1 -19.64 -21.21 -9.03
CA MET A 1 -19.11 -19.88 -8.63
C MET A 1 -18.22 -19.91 -7.37
N SER A 2 -17.73 -21.07 -6.93
CA SER A 2 -16.95 -21.21 -5.69
C SER A 2 -15.48 -20.78 -5.78
N GLY A 3 -14.90 -20.71 -6.99
CA GLY A 3 -13.48 -20.39 -7.18
C GLY A 3 -13.10 -18.92 -6.90
N GLY A 4 -14.04 -17.98 -7.06
CA GLY A 4 -13.74 -16.55 -6.91
C GLY A 4 -13.45 -16.13 -5.46
N ARG A 5 -14.11 -16.76 -4.49
CA ARG A 5 -13.92 -16.45 -3.05
C ARG A 5 -12.62 -17.03 -2.50
N ALA A 6 -12.22 -18.22 -2.97
CA ALA A 6 -10.94 -18.84 -2.60
C ALA A 6 -9.75 -18.01 -3.13
N ALA A 7 -9.79 -17.61 -4.40
CA ALA A 7 -8.76 -16.74 -4.98
C ALA A 7 -8.68 -15.37 -4.29
N ALA A 8 -9.82 -14.81 -3.86
CA ALA A 8 -9.84 -13.58 -3.08
C ALA A 8 -9.19 -13.74 -1.70
N ALA A 9 -9.44 -14.87 -1.01
CA ALA A 9 -8.80 -15.18 0.26
C ALA A 9 -7.28 -15.37 0.12
N GLU A 10 -6.84 -16.08 -0.92
CA GLU A 10 -5.41 -16.25 -1.23
C GLU A 10 -4.71 -14.91 -1.46
N ASP A 11 -5.35 -13.99 -2.19
CA ASP A 11 -4.80 -12.66 -2.42
C ASP A 11 -4.74 -11.83 -1.13
N VAL A 12 -5.73 -11.96 -0.23
CA VAL A 12 -5.68 -11.31 1.10
C VAL A 12 -4.54 -11.87 1.94
N THR A 13 -4.35 -13.20 1.98
CA THR A 13 -3.22 -13.83 2.67
C THR A 13 -1.88 -13.39 2.10
N ARG A 14 -1.76 -13.34 0.76
CA ARG A 14 -0.55 -12.85 0.10
C ARG A 14 -0.29 -11.37 0.42
N GLY A 15 -1.32 -10.53 0.39
CA GLY A 15 -1.21 -9.11 0.73
C GLY A 15 -0.77 -8.89 2.17
N HIS A 16 -1.32 -9.66 3.12
CA HIS A 16 -0.87 -9.65 4.51
C HIS A 16 0.62 -10.00 4.64
N ALA A 17 1.06 -11.07 3.99
CA ALA A 17 2.47 -11.49 4.01
C ALA A 17 3.43 -10.46 3.38
N LEU A 18 3.00 -9.74 2.34
CA LEU A 18 3.80 -8.65 1.76
C LEU A 18 3.83 -7.43 2.67
N PHE A 19 2.72 -7.11 3.34
CA PHE A 19 2.61 -5.98 4.25
C PHE A 19 3.50 -6.15 5.50
N GLY A 20 3.45 -7.34 6.11
CA GLY A 20 4.25 -7.71 7.29
C GLY A 20 5.70 -8.07 6.97
N GLY A 21 5.99 -8.47 5.74
CA GLY A 21 7.34 -8.79 5.27
C GLY A 21 7.75 -10.24 5.46
N GLU A 22 6.79 -11.15 5.63
CA GLU A 22 6.94 -12.60 5.49
C GLU A 22 7.22 -12.97 4.02
N ALA A 23 6.58 -12.27 3.09
CA ALA A 23 6.96 -12.26 1.68
C ALA A 23 7.83 -11.01 1.39
N PRO A 24 9.00 -11.16 0.74
CA PRO A 24 9.90 -10.04 0.53
C PRO A 24 9.33 -9.03 -0.47
N LEU A 25 9.57 -7.76 -0.18
CA LEU A 25 9.41 -6.65 -1.11
C LEU A 25 10.79 -6.11 -1.51
N HIS A 26 10.84 -5.50 -2.70
CA HIS A 26 12.00 -4.80 -3.20
C HIS A 26 11.65 -3.34 -3.43
N GLY A 27 12.51 -2.44 -2.97
CA GLY A 27 12.31 -1.02 -3.17
C GLY A 27 13.56 -0.20 -2.85
N ARG A 28 13.51 1.07 -3.19
CA ARG A 28 14.55 2.06 -2.93
C ARG A 28 13.95 3.38 -2.47
N LEU A 29 14.71 4.22 -1.79
CA LEU A 29 14.26 5.58 -1.54
C LEU A 29 14.36 6.40 -2.82
N SER A 30 13.47 7.37 -2.99
CA SER A 30 13.54 8.30 -4.15
C SER A 30 14.83 9.12 -4.19
N THR A 31 15.47 9.31 -3.04
CA THR A 31 16.71 10.09 -2.87
C THR A 31 17.98 9.23 -2.85
N HIS A 32 17.87 7.90 -2.94
CA HIS A 32 19.01 6.98 -2.89
C HIS A 32 18.97 5.96 -4.03
N PRO A 33 20.10 5.72 -4.72
CA PRO A 33 20.10 4.88 -5.92
C PRO A 33 19.93 3.39 -5.59
N ASP A 34 20.41 2.98 -4.42
CA ASP A 34 20.53 1.58 -4.05
C ASP A 34 19.21 0.97 -3.58
N SER A 35 19.07 -0.32 -3.88
CA SER A 35 18.00 -1.13 -3.32
C SER A 35 18.21 -1.31 -1.82
N LEU A 36 17.13 -1.13 -1.08
CA LEU A 36 17.13 -1.32 0.36
C LEU A 36 16.99 -2.81 0.72
N PRO A 37 17.55 -3.25 1.86
CA PRO A 37 17.32 -4.61 2.35
C PRO A 37 15.82 -4.94 2.51
N PRO A 38 15.34 -6.16 2.19
CA PRO A 38 13.92 -6.50 2.26
C PRO A 38 13.24 -6.21 3.61
N ARG A 39 13.98 -6.34 4.72
CA ARG A 39 13.47 -6.06 6.07
C ARG A 39 13.11 -4.59 6.32
N VAL A 40 13.77 -3.65 5.63
CA VAL A 40 13.54 -2.21 5.87
C VAL A 40 12.42 -1.65 5.00
N VAL A 41 12.06 -2.32 3.91
CA VAL A 41 10.99 -1.88 2.98
C VAL A 41 9.61 -2.43 3.33
N ARG A 42 9.41 -3.02 4.51
CA ARG A 42 8.11 -3.56 4.91
C ARG A 42 7.13 -2.43 5.15
N CYS A 43 5.90 -2.55 4.64
CA CYS A 43 4.84 -1.57 4.87
C CYS A 43 4.59 -1.36 6.37
N ALA A 44 4.58 -2.47 7.12
CA ALA A 44 4.37 -2.50 8.58
C ALA A 44 5.45 -1.76 9.39
N ASN A 45 6.59 -1.39 8.81
CA ASN A 45 7.59 -0.58 9.50
C ASN A 45 7.14 0.87 9.70
N CYS A 46 6.10 1.33 8.98
CA CYS A 46 5.60 2.70 9.07
C CYS A 46 4.08 2.76 9.18
N HIS A 47 3.36 1.89 8.48
CA HIS A 47 1.91 1.93 8.42
C HIS A 47 1.28 0.92 9.37
N ALA A 48 0.18 1.32 10.00
CA ALA A 48 -0.79 0.38 10.58
C ALA A 48 -1.89 0.08 9.55
N ALA A 49 -2.33 -1.18 9.44
CA ALA A 49 -3.44 -1.60 8.59
C ALA A 49 -4.73 -1.78 9.40
N GLY A 50 -5.87 -1.33 8.87
CA GLY A 50 -7.19 -1.53 9.49
C GLY A 50 -7.22 -1.08 10.95
N ALA A 51 -7.65 -1.97 11.86
CA ALA A 51 -7.64 -1.76 13.31
C ALA A 51 -6.34 -2.23 14.01
N GLY A 52 -5.31 -2.63 13.26
CA GLY A 52 -4.03 -3.12 13.80
C GLY A 52 -3.28 -2.10 14.66
N PRO A 53 -2.26 -2.53 15.42
CA PRO A 53 -1.52 -1.66 16.33
C PRO A 53 -0.86 -0.51 15.56
N ALA A 54 -0.82 0.67 16.20
CA ALA A 54 -0.06 1.79 15.67
C ALA A 54 1.44 1.49 15.70
N VAL A 55 2.17 1.99 14.71
CA VAL A 55 3.63 1.87 14.68
C VAL A 55 4.26 2.99 15.50
N PRO A 56 5.06 2.69 16.55
CA PRO A 56 5.69 3.72 17.37
C PRO A 56 6.55 4.68 16.54
N ASN A 57 6.46 5.97 16.85
CA ASN A 57 7.24 7.04 16.21
C ASN A 57 7.07 7.16 14.68
N SER A 58 6.01 6.59 14.10
CA SER A 58 5.67 6.77 12.69
C SER A 58 4.62 7.88 12.51
N LEU A 59 4.86 8.76 11.54
CA LEU A 59 3.88 9.75 11.08
C LEU A 59 3.12 9.29 9.83
N ALA A 60 3.38 8.07 9.36
CA ALA A 60 2.70 7.55 8.19
C ALA A 60 1.22 7.29 8.50
N PRO A 61 0.30 7.57 7.55
CA PRO A 61 -1.11 7.39 7.79
C PRO A 61 -1.46 5.91 8.03
N ARG A 62 -2.45 5.68 8.90
CA ARG A 62 -3.12 4.38 9.00
C ARG A 62 -3.82 4.08 7.67
N LEU A 63 -3.61 2.88 7.16
CA LEU A 63 -4.23 2.41 5.93
C LEU A 63 -5.53 1.68 6.27
N THR A 64 -6.66 2.37 6.10
CA THR A 64 -8.00 1.80 6.25
C THR A 64 -8.72 1.78 4.89
N PRO A 65 -9.72 0.90 4.70
CA PRO A 65 -10.53 0.90 3.49
C PRO A 65 -11.11 2.29 3.17
N ASP A 66 -11.69 2.97 4.17
CA ASP A 66 -12.23 4.32 4.01
C ASP A 66 -11.15 5.34 3.69
N GLY A 67 -9.98 5.26 4.34
CA GLY A 67 -8.86 6.18 4.11
C GLY A 67 -8.29 6.10 2.68
N LEU A 68 -8.41 4.95 2.03
CA LEU A 68 -7.98 4.73 0.64
C LEU A 68 -9.10 5.05 -0.35
N THR A 69 -10.33 4.61 -0.09
CA THR A 69 -11.40 4.61 -1.10
C THR A 69 -12.38 5.78 -1.00
N ALA A 70 -12.42 6.49 0.15
CA ALA A 70 -13.29 7.65 0.28
C ALA A 70 -12.85 8.78 -0.66
N LEU A 71 -13.84 9.43 -1.27
CA LEU A 71 -13.61 10.57 -2.15
C LEU A 71 -13.13 11.79 -1.33
N ARG A 72 -11.95 12.32 -1.65
CA ARG A 72 -11.34 13.44 -0.94
C ARG A 72 -11.30 14.68 -1.82
N ALA A 73 -11.95 15.75 -1.35
CA ALA A 73 -11.85 17.07 -1.96
C ALA A 73 -10.42 17.62 -1.85
N ARG A 74 -10.02 18.44 -2.83
CA ARG A 74 -8.73 19.13 -2.85
C ARG A 74 -8.89 20.56 -3.35
N ARG A 75 -7.94 21.43 -2.98
CA ARG A 75 -7.92 22.80 -3.49
C ARG A 75 -7.61 22.80 -4.99
N GLY A 76 -8.45 23.48 -5.78
CA GLY A 76 -8.19 23.75 -7.20
C GLY A 76 -8.30 22.54 -8.13
N GLY A 77 -9.00 21.47 -7.76
CA GLY A 77 -9.20 20.32 -8.65
C GLY A 77 -10.34 19.42 -8.23
N PRO A 78 -10.72 18.45 -9.08
CA PRO A 78 -11.76 17.49 -8.76
C PRO A 78 -11.35 16.63 -7.56
N PRO A 79 -12.30 16.18 -6.74
CA PRO A 79 -12.03 15.20 -5.69
C PRO A 79 -11.41 13.93 -6.26
N THR A 80 -10.51 13.31 -5.49
CA THR A 80 -9.82 12.08 -5.89
C THR A 80 -9.98 11.01 -4.83
N ARG A 81 -9.87 9.75 -5.22
CA ARG A 81 -9.77 8.59 -4.33
C ARG A 81 -8.74 7.61 -4.90
N TYR A 82 -8.27 6.67 -4.09
CA TYR A 82 -7.56 5.54 -4.64
C TYR A 82 -8.56 4.54 -5.22
N ASP A 83 -8.25 4.07 -6.42
CA ASP A 83 -8.57 2.72 -6.83
C ASP A 83 -7.27 1.88 -6.79
N ARG A 84 -7.39 0.62 -7.20
CA ARG A 84 -6.27 -0.31 -7.23
C ARG A 84 -5.12 0.21 -8.10
N ASP A 85 -5.41 0.76 -9.27
CA ASP A 85 -4.38 1.15 -10.23
C ASP A 85 -3.64 2.39 -9.76
N ALA A 86 -4.35 3.37 -9.23
CA ALA A 86 -3.74 4.57 -8.65
C ALA A 86 -2.93 4.25 -7.39
N PHE A 87 -3.36 3.27 -6.58
CA PHE A 87 -2.56 2.74 -5.47
C PHE A 87 -1.26 2.09 -5.98
N CYS A 88 -1.33 1.25 -7.01
CA CYS A 88 -0.16 0.62 -7.59
C CYS A 88 0.81 1.64 -8.23
N ALA A 89 0.26 2.67 -8.89
CA ALA A 89 1.06 3.77 -9.43
C ALA A 89 1.79 4.53 -8.31
N LEU A 90 1.12 4.82 -7.19
CA LEU A 90 1.74 5.45 -6.02
C LEU A 90 2.89 4.62 -5.46
N LEU A 91 2.71 3.30 -5.30
CA LEU A 91 3.77 2.46 -4.74
C LEU A 91 5.02 2.43 -5.63
N ARG A 92 4.85 2.50 -6.96
CA ARG A 92 5.96 2.47 -7.92
C ARG A 92 6.63 3.82 -8.11
N THR A 93 5.82 4.88 -8.19
CA THR A 93 6.29 6.20 -8.64
C THR A 93 6.37 7.22 -7.50
N GLY A 94 5.58 7.03 -6.45
CA GLY A 94 5.41 8.00 -5.38
C GLY A 94 4.37 9.07 -5.64
N LEU A 95 3.66 9.03 -6.76
CA LEU A 95 2.63 9.99 -7.11
C LEU A 95 1.26 9.46 -6.72
N ASP A 96 0.52 10.26 -5.96
CA ASP A 96 -0.85 9.96 -5.60
C ASP A 96 -1.84 10.31 -6.74
N PRO A 97 -3.14 9.93 -6.62
CA PRO A 97 -4.15 10.22 -7.64
C PRO A 97 -4.44 11.72 -7.81
N ALA A 98 -4.01 12.56 -6.86
CA ALA A 98 -4.06 14.01 -6.94
C ALA A 98 -2.78 14.63 -7.54
N TYR A 99 -1.84 13.81 -8.01
CA TYR A 99 -0.51 14.20 -8.51
C TYR A 99 0.38 14.84 -7.44
N VAL A 100 0.18 14.47 -6.18
CA VAL A 100 1.02 14.88 -5.06
C VAL A 100 2.09 13.81 -4.83
N LEU A 101 3.34 14.26 -4.67
CA LEU A 101 4.45 13.39 -4.29
C LEU A 101 4.33 12.99 -2.82
N ILE A 102 4.40 11.70 -2.54
CA ILE A 102 4.47 11.19 -1.16
C ILE A 102 5.87 11.36 -0.59
N ASN A 103 5.95 11.34 0.75
CA ASN A 103 7.18 11.50 1.52
C ASN A 103 8.32 10.63 0.95
N VAL A 104 9.50 11.24 0.78
CA VAL A 104 10.69 10.61 0.18
C VAL A 104 11.23 9.42 1.00
N ALA A 105 10.88 9.35 2.29
CA ALA A 105 11.19 8.23 3.18
C ALA A 105 10.34 6.98 2.87
N MET A 106 9.22 7.12 2.14
CA MET A 106 8.46 5.95 1.68
C MET A 106 9.14 5.34 0.44
N PRO A 107 9.50 4.04 0.45
CA PRO A 107 10.15 3.42 -0.69
C PRO A 107 9.32 3.46 -1.98
N ARG A 108 10.02 3.45 -3.11
CA ARG A 108 9.50 3.16 -4.44
C ARG A 108 9.73 1.69 -4.73
N TYR A 109 8.66 0.96 -4.99
CA TYR A 109 8.70 -0.50 -5.03
C TYR A 109 8.75 -1.05 -6.45
N THR A 110 9.47 -2.15 -6.62
CA THR A 110 9.34 -3.02 -7.79
C THR A 110 8.30 -4.09 -7.45
N LEU A 111 7.08 -3.94 -7.99
CA LEU A 111 5.94 -4.80 -7.70
C LEU A 111 5.34 -5.39 -8.97
N SER A 112 5.12 -6.70 -8.96
CA SER A 112 4.27 -7.35 -9.95
C SER A 112 2.82 -6.87 -9.83
N GLU A 113 2.05 -6.96 -10.91
CA GLU A 113 0.61 -6.65 -10.87
C GLU A 113 -0.13 -7.52 -9.86
N ARG A 114 0.25 -8.81 -9.76
CA ARG A 114 -0.32 -9.76 -8.80
C ARG A 114 -0.08 -9.32 -7.36
N ASP A 115 1.16 -9.00 -7.00
CA ASP A 115 1.50 -8.60 -5.63
C ASP A 115 0.86 -7.27 -5.24
N CYS A 116 0.78 -6.32 -6.18
CA CYS A 116 0.10 -5.06 -5.91
C CYS A 116 -1.41 -5.27 -5.70
N THR A 117 -2.05 -6.12 -6.51
CA THR A 117 -3.46 -6.48 -6.33
C THR A 117 -3.70 -7.19 -4.99
N ALA A 118 -2.80 -8.08 -4.58
CA ALA A 118 -2.87 -8.74 -3.28
C ALA A 118 -2.81 -7.73 -2.12
N LEU A 119 -1.85 -6.79 -2.15
CA LEU A 119 -1.78 -5.69 -1.18
C LEU A 119 -3.06 -4.85 -1.15
N TRP A 120 -3.57 -4.45 -2.32
CA TRP A 120 -4.83 -3.68 -2.42
C TRP A 120 -6.00 -4.44 -1.80
N ARG A 121 -6.14 -5.74 -2.09
CA ARG A 121 -7.21 -6.59 -1.55
C ARG A 121 -7.07 -6.78 -0.05
N TYR A 122 -5.87 -6.97 0.47
CA TYR A 122 -5.64 -7.04 1.92
C TYR A 122 -6.07 -5.76 2.63
N LEU A 123 -5.70 -4.58 2.11
CA LEU A 123 -6.00 -3.30 2.75
C LEU A 123 -7.48 -2.88 2.67
N ASN A 124 -8.22 -3.38 1.67
CA ASN A 124 -9.62 -3.04 1.44
C ASN A 124 -10.59 -4.19 1.75
N GLY A 125 -10.10 -5.41 1.99
CA GLY A 125 -10.89 -6.62 2.16
C GLY A 125 -11.56 -6.78 3.54
N GLY A 126 -11.37 -5.81 4.44
CA GLY A 126 -11.97 -5.81 5.77
C GLY A 126 -11.45 -6.96 6.62
N VAL A 127 -10.27 -6.81 7.24
CA VAL A 127 -9.93 -7.65 8.39
C VAL A 127 -10.63 -7.03 9.59
N THR A 128 -11.79 -7.59 9.94
CA THR A 128 -12.44 -7.42 11.24
C THR A 128 -11.60 -8.04 12.34
#